data_AF-A0A951MW88-F1
#
_entry.id   AF-A0A951MW88-F1
#
_cell.length_a   1.000
_cell.length_b   1.000
_cell.length_c   1.000
_cell.angle_alpha   90.00
_cell.angle_beta   90.00
_cell.angle_gamma   90.00
#
_symmetry.space_group_name_H-M   'P 1'
#
loop_
_entity.id
_entity.type
_entity.pdbx_description
1 polymer ?
#
loop_
_entity_poly.entity_id
_entity_poly.type
_entity_poly.pdbx_seq_one_letter_code
_entity_poly.pdbx_strand_id
1 'polypeptide(L)'
;MRLRSFLLSATAALLAGCTPFGPCTLIGCDDGLAVQFSRPPAGSFRLEATVPNDPSVRAIECDAAATCLLIFPGLTAPQVTLRLITAEGTLTQQFQPRYQDQYPNGRRCGTACRQATVTFQLPA
;
A
#
# COMPACT_ATOMS: atom_id res chain seq x y z
N MET A 1 43.01 24.71 57.37
CA MET A 1 42.11 23.54 57.44
C MET A 1 41.42 23.43 56.09
N ARG A 2 41.67 22.34 55.34
CA ARG A 2 41.15 22.10 53.97
C ARG A 2 39.76 21.46 54.04
N LEU A 3 38.80 21.89 53.22
CA LEU A 3 37.60 21.11 52.85
C LEU A 3 37.06 21.61 51.51
N ARG A 4 37.63 21.16 50.38
CA ARG A 4 37.13 20.09 49.49
C ARG A 4 35.80 20.42 48.82
N SER A 5 35.92 21.01 47.62
CA SER A 5 34.93 21.01 46.55
C SER A 5 34.47 19.59 46.23
N PHE A 6 33.15 19.37 46.17
CA PHE A 6 32.55 18.18 45.56
C PHE A 6 31.75 18.61 44.34
N LEU A 7 32.35 18.41 43.16
CA LEU A 7 31.68 18.43 41.87
C LEU A 7 30.69 17.27 41.82
N LEU A 8 29.38 17.57 41.79
CA LEU A 8 28.35 16.60 41.41
C LEU A 8 28.33 16.50 39.88
N SER A 9 29.07 15.53 39.35
CA SER A 9 28.94 15.09 37.96
C SER A 9 27.63 14.33 37.80
N ALA A 10 26.63 14.96 37.18
CA ALA A 10 25.42 14.28 36.72
C ALA A 10 25.74 13.50 35.44
N THR A 11 26.05 12.22 35.59
CA THR A 11 26.29 11.29 34.48
C THR A 11 24.95 11.03 33.77
N ALA A 12 24.73 11.69 32.63
CA ALA A 12 23.62 11.40 31.73
C ALA A 12 23.87 10.05 31.04
N ALA A 13 23.21 9.00 31.52
CA ALA A 13 23.19 7.69 30.88
C ALA A 13 22.33 7.76 29.60
N LEU A 14 22.97 8.03 28.46
CA LEU A 14 22.40 7.76 27.14
C LEU A 14 22.30 6.24 26.96
N LEU A 15 21.15 5.67 27.30
CA LEU A 15 20.72 4.35 26.84
C LEU A 15 20.42 4.45 25.34
N ALA A 16 21.47 4.47 24.52
CA ALA A 16 21.36 4.21 23.09
C ALA A 16 20.96 2.74 22.92
N GLY A 17 19.66 2.48 22.86
CA GLY A 17 19.12 1.19 22.49
C GLY A 17 19.49 0.90 21.04
N CYS A 18 20.59 0.16 20.82
CA CYS A 18 20.87 -0.47 19.54
C CYS A 18 19.79 -1.53 19.28
N THR A 19 18.76 -1.20 18.52
CA THR A 19 17.92 -2.21 17.89
C THR A 19 18.75 -2.88 16.79
N PRO A 20 18.94 -4.21 16.80
CA PRO A 20 19.75 -4.92 15.81
C PRO A 20 19.08 -5.01 14.41
N PHE A 21 18.00 -4.25 14.21
CA PHE A 21 17.28 -4.09 12.96
C PHE A 21 17.48 -2.63 12.55
N GLY A 22 17.78 -2.38 11.26
CA GLY A 22 17.89 -1.02 10.72
C GLY A 22 16.65 -0.17 11.05
N PRO A 23 16.65 1.14 10.77
CA PRO A 23 15.52 2.00 11.13
C PRO A 23 14.23 1.43 10.53
N CYS A 24 13.28 1.09 11.40
CA CYS A 24 11.96 0.63 11.00
C CYS A 24 11.22 1.80 10.34
N THR A 25 11.26 1.86 9.01
CA THR A 25 10.42 2.79 8.25
C THR A 25 9.05 2.15 8.01
N LEU A 26 8.02 2.93 7.70
CA LEU A 26 6.74 2.38 7.20
C LEU A 26 6.63 2.54 5.67
N ILE A 27 7.75 2.78 4.99
CA ILE A 27 7.78 3.00 3.55
C ILE A 27 7.30 1.72 2.84
N GLY A 28 6.36 1.88 1.91
CA GLY A 28 5.76 0.79 1.14
C GLY A 28 4.73 -0.07 1.91
N CYS A 29 4.38 0.31 3.14
CA CYS A 29 3.44 -0.41 3.99
C CYS A 29 2.06 0.27 4.00
N ASP A 30 1.35 0.15 2.88
CA ASP A 30 -0.02 0.67 2.75
C ASP A 30 -1.01 -0.47 2.52
N ASP A 31 -2.15 -0.43 3.20
CA ASP A 31 -3.27 -1.31 2.89
C ASP A 31 -3.81 -1.00 1.48
N GLY A 32 -4.24 -2.01 0.74
CA GLY A 32 -4.91 -1.75 -0.53
C GLY A 32 -5.00 -2.92 -1.49
N LEU A 33 -5.63 -2.61 -2.64
CA LEU A 33 -5.82 -3.53 -3.74
C LEU A 33 -4.97 -3.09 -4.92
N ALA A 34 -4.01 -3.92 -5.31
CA ALA A 34 -3.30 -3.79 -6.57
C ALA A 34 -4.06 -4.51 -7.68
N VAL A 35 -4.05 -3.93 -8.87
CA VAL A 35 -4.66 -4.51 -10.08
C VAL A 35 -3.56 -4.70 -11.12
N GLN A 36 -3.51 -5.90 -11.69
CA GLN A 36 -2.69 -6.21 -12.86
C GLN A 36 -3.62 -6.56 -14.00
N PHE A 37 -3.28 -6.18 -15.23
CA PHE A 37 -4.00 -6.67 -16.40
C PHE A 37 -3.33 -7.93 -16.94
N SER A 38 -4.11 -8.86 -17.49
CA SER A 38 -3.55 -10.04 -18.19
C SER A 38 -2.72 -9.67 -19.42
N ARG A 39 -3.01 -8.50 -20.01
CA ARG A 39 -2.21 -7.80 -21.02
C ARG A 39 -2.41 -6.28 -20.87
N PRO A 40 -1.49 -5.42 -21.33
CA PRO A 40 -1.69 -3.97 -21.23
C PRO A 40 -2.95 -3.51 -21.99
N PRO A 41 -3.80 -2.64 -21.40
CA PRO A 41 -4.84 -1.95 -22.16
C PRO A 41 -4.23 -1.10 -23.27
N ALA A 42 -4.92 -0.98 -24.40
CA ALA A 42 -4.53 -0.07 -25.46
C ALA A 42 -4.94 1.37 -25.10
N GLY A 43 -4.01 2.32 -25.28
CA GLY A 43 -4.31 3.74 -25.10
C GLY A 43 -4.53 4.15 -23.64
N SER A 44 -5.12 5.33 -23.47
CA SER A 44 -5.52 5.86 -22.16
C SER A 44 -6.77 5.15 -21.64
N PHE A 45 -6.86 4.93 -20.34
CA PHE A 45 -7.99 4.26 -19.72
C PHE A 45 -8.26 4.78 -18.31
N ARG A 46 -9.51 4.58 -17.87
CA ARG A 46 -9.95 4.80 -16.50
C ARG A 46 -10.30 3.46 -15.87
N LEU A 47 -9.72 3.17 -14.72
CA LEU A 47 -10.08 2.01 -13.92
C LEU A 47 -10.83 2.45 -12.67
N GLU A 48 -12.06 1.97 -12.51
CA GLU A 48 -12.89 2.25 -11.34
C GLU A 48 -13.04 1.01 -10.47
N ALA A 49 -13.11 1.23 -9.16
CA ALA A 49 -13.41 0.22 -8.16
C ALA A 49 -14.62 0.65 -7.34
N THR A 50 -15.58 -0.27 -7.19
CA THR A 50 -16.74 -0.12 -6.31
C THR A 50 -16.86 -1.32 -5.38
N VAL A 51 -17.44 -1.08 -4.21
CA VAL A 51 -17.65 -2.08 -3.16
C VAL A 51 -19.15 -2.21 -2.90
N PRO A 52 -19.70 -3.42 -2.70
CA PRO A 52 -21.09 -3.58 -2.32
C PRO A 52 -21.44 -2.78 -1.06
N ASN A 53 -22.56 -2.07 -1.09
CA ASN A 53 -23.06 -1.21 0.00
C ASN A 53 -22.17 0.00 0.34
N ASP A 54 -21.15 0.31 -0.46
CA ASP A 54 -20.41 1.57 -0.41
C ASP A 54 -20.80 2.41 -1.64
N PRO A 55 -21.38 3.61 -1.47
CA PRO A 55 -21.74 4.47 -2.61
C PRO A 55 -20.51 5.11 -3.29
N SER A 56 -19.33 4.98 -2.71
CA SER A 56 -18.11 5.61 -3.22
C SER A 56 -17.57 4.89 -4.45
N VAL A 57 -17.19 5.66 -5.47
CA VAL A 57 -16.42 5.17 -6.62
C VAL A 57 -14.97 5.64 -6.47
N ARG A 58 -14.03 4.69 -6.47
CA ARG A 58 -12.60 4.98 -6.49
C ARG A 58 -12.11 4.85 -7.94
N ALA A 59 -11.37 5.81 -8.46
CA ALA A 59 -10.94 5.81 -9.85
C ALA A 59 -9.45 6.10 -10.00
N ILE A 60 -8.82 5.46 -10.98
CA ILE A 60 -7.46 5.73 -11.44
C ILE A 60 -7.56 6.07 -12.92
N GLU A 61 -7.06 7.24 -13.29
CA GLU A 61 -6.89 7.66 -14.69
C GLU A 61 -5.47 7.29 -15.13
N CYS A 62 -5.35 6.71 -16.30
CA CYS A 62 -4.08 6.25 -16.84
C CYS A 62 -3.89 6.71 -18.29
N ASP A 63 -2.81 7.43 -18.55
CA ASP A 63 -2.45 7.88 -19.89
C ASP A 63 -1.59 6.85 -20.62
N ALA A 64 -1.80 6.73 -21.95
CA ALA A 64 -1.14 5.74 -22.80
C ALA A 64 0.41 5.82 -22.80
N ALA A 65 0.97 6.98 -22.46
CA ALA A 65 2.41 7.23 -22.46
C ALA A 65 3.07 7.03 -21.08
N ALA A 66 2.29 6.73 -20.03
CA ALA A 66 2.76 6.67 -18.65
C ALA A 66 2.83 5.24 -18.10
N THR A 67 3.81 4.97 -17.22
CA THR A 67 3.77 3.79 -16.36
C THR A 67 2.74 4.04 -15.24
N CYS A 68 1.60 3.35 -15.28
CA CYS A 68 0.58 3.49 -14.25
C CYS A 68 0.74 2.52 -13.09
N LEU A 69 0.73 3.08 -11.89
CA LEU A 69 0.59 2.32 -10.66
C LEU A 69 -0.91 2.09 -10.39
N LEU A 70 -1.37 0.87 -10.59
CA LEU A 70 -2.77 0.51 -10.43
C LEU A 70 -3.03 -0.03 -9.02
N ILE A 71 -2.95 0.86 -8.04
CA ILE A 71 -3.21 0.55 -6.63
C ILE A 71 -4.35 1.43 -6.13
N PHE A 72 -5.34 0.82 -5.49
CA PHE A 72 -6.39 1.50 -4.74
C PHE A 72 -6.05 1.48 -3.24
N PRO A 73 -5.51 2.57 -2.66
CA PRO A 73 -5.13 2.61 -1.26
C PRO A 73 -6.32 2.47 -0.33
N GLY A 74 -6.14 1.74 0.76
CA GLY A 74 -7.14 1.45 1.78
C GLY A 74 -8.30 0.56 1.33
N LEU A 75 -8.32 0.11 0.07
CA LEU A 75 -9.37 -0.80 -0.41
C LEU A 75 -9.06 -2.22 0.08
N THR A 76 -9.76 -2.65 1.12
CA THR A 76 -9.58 -3.97 1.78
C THR A 76 -10.86 -4.82 1.82
N ALA A 77 -11.84 -4.48 1.00
CA ALA A 77 -13.14 -5.14 0.96
C ALA A 77 -13.06 -6.59 0.45
N PRO A 78 -13.85 -7.53 1.00
CA PRO A 78 -13.83 -8.95 0.60
C PRO A 78 -14.36 -9.18 -0.82
N GLN A 79 -15.06 -8.20 -1.38
CA GLN A 79 -15.58 -8.21 -2.73
C GLN A 79 -15.44 -6.82 -3.35
N VAL A 80 -14.98 -6.76 -4.60
CA VAL A 80 -14.80 -5.52 -5.35
C VAL A 80 -15.29 -5.75 -6.78
N THR A 81 -15.97 -4.76 -7.35
CA THR A 81 -16.25 -4.70 -8.78
C THR A 81 -15.29 -3.69 -9.42
N LEU A 82 -14.52 -4.14 -10.40
CA LEU A 82 -13.65 -3.29 -11.19
C LEU A 82 -14.29 -3.02 -12.55
N ARG A 83 -14.26 -1.76 -12.98
CA ARG A 83 -14.77 -1.32 -14.28
C ARG A 83 -13.67 -0.59 -15.03
N LEU A 84 -13.22 -1.18 -16.14
CA LEU A 84 -12.26 -0.59 -17.06
C LEU A 84 -13.02 0.16 -18.15
N ILE A 85 -12.72 1.43 -18.34
CA ILE A 85 -13.29 2.30 -19.36
C ILE A 85 -12.14 2.72 -20.30
N THR A 86 -12.30 2.42 -21.58
CA THR A 86 -11.34 2.73 -22.65
C THR A 86 -12.08 3.44 -23.80
N ALA A 87 -11.35 3.88 -24.82
CA ALA A 87 -11.97 4.38 -26.05
C ALA A 87 -12.79 3.31 -26.80
N GLU A 88 -12.43 2.03 -26.65
CA GLU A 88 -13.08 0.90 -27.33
C GLU A 88 -14.36 0.45 -26.61
N GLY A 89 -14.52 0.84 -25.34
CA GLY A 89 -15.69 0.52 -24.55
C GLY A 89 -15.39 0.27 -23.08
N THR A 90 -16.35 -0.34 -22.40
CA THR A 90 -16.30 -0.63 -20.96
C THR A 90 -16.35 -2.13 -20.69
N LEU A 91 -15.46 -2.60 -19.81
CA LEU A 91 -15.44 -3.97 -19.32
C LEU A 91 -15.55 -3.99 -17.80
N THR A 92 -16.42 -4.84 -17.26
CA THR A 92 -16.65 -4.95 -15.81
C THR A 92 -16.35 -6.37 -15.33
N GLN A 93 -15.62 -6.50 -14.23
CA GLN A 93 -15.31 -7.79 -13.60
C GLN A 93 -15.44 -7.69 -12.09
N GLN A 94 -15.89 -8.78 -11.47
CA GLN A 94 -16.06 -8.89 -10.04
C GLN A 94 -14.98 -9.79 -9.46
N PHE A 95 -14.43 -9.39 -8.31
CA PHE A 95 -13.33 -10.09 -7.65
C PHE A 95 -13.66 -10.35 -6.18
N GLN A 96 -13.07 -11.40 -5.64
CA GLN A 96 -12.98 -11.69 -4.21
C GLN A 96 -11.51 -11.69 -3.81
N PRO A 97 -10.90 -10.51 -3.56
CA PRO A 97 -9.47 -10.41 -3.34
C PRO A 97 -9.06 -11.15 -2.06
N ARG A 98 -7.93 -11.86 -2.10
CA ARG A 98 -7.35 -12.54 -0.94
C ARG A 98 -6.26 -11.67 -0.33
N TYR A 99 -6.62 -10.86 0.65
CA TYR A 99 -5.68 -10.01 1.36
C TYR A 99 -4.76 -10.83 2.26
N GLN A 100 -3.47 -10.51 2.21
CA GLN A 100 -2.45 -11.09 3.04
C GLN A 100 -1.72 -10.00 3.81
N ASP A 101 -1.24 -10.34 5.00
CA ASP A 101 -0.37 -9.49 5.78
C ASP A 101 1.01 -9.41 5.12
N GLN A 102 1.43 -8.18 4.83
CA GLN A 102 2.74 -7.87 4.31
C GLN A 102 3.56 -7.13 5.36
N TYR A 103 4.86 -7.40 5.34
CA TYR A 103 5.81 -6.79 6.26
C TYR A 103 7.00 -6.22 5.48
N PRO A 104 6.82 -5.18 4.65
CA PRO A 104 7.88 -4.66 3.79
C PRO A 104 9.13 -4.21 4.57
N ASN A 105 8.93 -3.75 5.81
CA ASN A 105 9.99 -3.30 6.71
C ASN A 105 10.40 -4.38 7.73
N GLY A 106 9.95 -5.63 7.53
CA GLY A 106 10.21 -6.77 8.40
C GLY A 106 9.22 -6.92 9.55
N ARG A 107 8.97 -8.17 9.96
CA ARG A 107 7.98 -8.53 10.99
C ARG A 107 8.20 -7.91 12.37
N ARG A 108 9.43 -7.46 12.65
CA ARG A 108 9.82 -6.85 13.93
C ARG A 108 9.63 -5.32 13.94
N CYS A 109 9.25 -4.72 12.81
CA CYS A 109 9.16 -3.28 12.63
C CYS A 109 7.76 -2.69 12.79
N GLY A 110 6.84 -3.43 13.42
CA GLY A 110 5.50 -2.95 13.75
C GLY A 110 4.39 -3.65 12.96
N THR A 111 3.36 -2.89 12.62
CA THR A 111 2.10 -3.40 12.06
C THR A 111 2.27 -3.91 10.63
N ALA A 112 1.56 -4.99 10.29
CA ALA A 112 1.43 -5.45 8.92
C ALA A 112 0.53 -4.52 8.10
N CYS A 113 0.75 -4.44 6.79
CA CYS A 113 -0.27 -3.93 5.86
C CYS A 113 -1.02 -5.09 5.20
N ARG A 114 -2.30 -4.89 4.90
CA ARG A 114 -3.16 -5.85 4.23
C ARG A 114 -3.26 -5.52 2.75
N GLN A 115 -2.64 -6.36 1.95
CA GLN A 115 -2.57 -6.16 0.50
C GLN A 115 -3.12 -7.37 -0.24
N ALA A 116 -3.81 -7.11 -1.34
CA ALA A 116 -4.22 -8.12 -2.30
C ALA A 116 -3.81 -7.67 -3.72
N THR A 117 -3.63 -8.63 -4.61
CA THR A 117 -3.51 -8.38 -6.04
C THR A 117 -4.56 -9.18 -6.78
N VAL A 118 -5.21 -8.55 -7.77
CA VAL A 118 -6.13 -9.23 -8.69
C VAL A 118 -5.67 -9.04 -10.13
N THR A 119 -5.92 -10.05 -10.96
CA THR A 119 -5.64 -9.98 -12.40
C THR A 119 -6.93 -9.73 -13.17
N PHE A 120 -7.05 -8.54 -13.74
CA PHE A 120 -8.14 -8.14 -14.60
C PHE A 120 -7.93 -8.69 -16.01
N GLN A 121 -8.89 -9.49 -16.49
CA GLN A 121 -8.75 -10.16 -17.78
C GLN A 121 -9.19 -9.23 -18.91
N LEU A 122 -8.36 -9.04 -19.93
CA LEU A 122 -8.80 -8.42 -21.18
C LEU A 122 -9.18 -9.50 -22.20
N PRO A 123 -10.17 -9.26 -23.08
CA PRO A 123 -10.44 -10.13 -24.23
C PRO A 123 -9.17 -10.31 -25.06
N ALA A 124 -9.07 -11.32 -25.93
CA ALA A 124 -7.98 -11.41 -26.91
C ALA A 124 -8.08 -10.34 -28.00
#